data_AF-A0A562K457-F1
#
_entry.id   AF-A0A562K457-F1
#
_cell.length_a   1.000
_cell.length_b   1.000
_cell.length_c   1.000
_cell.angle_alpha   90.00
_cell.angle_beta   90.00
_cell.angle_gamma   90.00
#
_symmetry.space_group_name_H-M   'P 1'
#
loop_
_entity.id
_entity.type
_entity.pdbx_description
1 polymer ?
#
loop_
_entity_poly.entity_id
_entity_poly.type
_entity_poly.pdbx_seq_one_letter_code
_entity_poly.pdbx_strand_id
1 'polypeptide(L)'
;MSDADDEPPLPDDHRTWRRIVQEGQLARFPEGVIVSAIRTNYRREGIEQNFVRELIVFISDRMLSILRGEISAKTFPDGGRDLVEAVHDAMLKALLSPTAADGEGLRKWFKSTLRNRAIDHVRKELKKMKLMPDMVDDPGGMVDPRTENFSEAEQEAGFS
;
A
#
# COMPACT_ATOMS: atom_id res chain seq x y z
N MET A 1 -8.70 -18.93 41.89
CA MET A 1 -7.40 -18.85 41.17
C MET A 1 -7.44 -17.54 40.42
N SER A 2 -6.41 -16.70 40.58
CA SER A 2 -6.44 -15.28 40.22
C SER A 2 -6.37 -15.07 38.69
N ASP A 3 -7.26 -14.23 38.14
CA ASP A 3 -7.33 -13.77 36.73
C ASP A 3 -6.13 -12.89 36.30
N ALA A 4 -4.94 -13.14 36.83
CA ALA A 4 -3.74 -12.35 36.52
C ALA A 4 -3.08 -12.74 35.18
N ASP A 5 -3.55 -13.82 34.52
CA ASP A 5 -3.03 -14.30 33.24
C ASP A 5 -3.67 -13.63 32.00
N ASP A 6 -4.69 -12.78 32.18
CA ASP A 6 -5.42 -12.14 31.06
C ASP A 6 -4.96 -10.70 30.76
N GLU A 7 -4.13 -10.08 31.59
CA GLU A 7 -3.66 -8.72 31.33
C GLU A 7 -2.48 -8.71 30.35
N PRO A 8 -2.57 -8.00 29.21
CA PRO A 8 -1.47 -7.92 28.27
C PRO A 8 -0.24 -7.27 28.94
N PRO A 9 0.98 -7.72 28.62
CA PRO A 9 2.19 -7.12 29.17
C PRO A 9 2.30 -5.65 28.80
N LEU A 10 2.93 -4.88 29.68
CA LEU A 10 3.21 -3.47 29.41
C LEU A 10 4.03 -3.33 28.12
N PRO A 11 3.79 -2.28 27.31
CA PRO A 11 4.52 -2.10 26.06
C PRO A 11 6.04 -2.03 26.22
N ASP A 12 6.56 -1.59 27.36
CA ASP A 12 7.98 -1.41 27.63
C ASP A 12 8.63 -2.59 28.39
N ASP A 13 7.86 -3.62 28.73
CA ASP A 13 8.34 -4.86 29.33
C ASP A 13 8.96 -5.80 28.28
N HIS A 14 10.13 -5.38 27.80
CA HIS A 14 10.90 -6.11 26.79
C HIS A 14 11.27 -7.55 27.22
N ARG A 15 11.36 -7.85 28.52
CA ARG A 15 11.69 -9.21 28.99
C ARG A 15 10.52 -10.16 28.76
N THR A 16 9.30 -9.71 29.10
CA THR A 16 8.09 -10.50 28.88
C THR A 16 7.79 -10.62 27.39
N TRP A 17 7.90 -9.54 26.61
CA TRP A 17 7.74 -9.61 25.15
C TRP A 17 8.72 -10.58 24.48
N ARG A 18 9.99 -10.59 24.90
CA ARG A 18 10.97 -11.56 24.40
C ARG A 18 10.52 -13.00 24.67
N ARG A 19 10.06 -13.30 25.89
CA ARG A 19 9.58 -14.65 26.23
C ARG A 19 8.39 -15.05 25.35
N ILE A 20 7.41 -14.15 25.18
CA ILE A 20 6.24 -14.38 24.32
C ILE A 20 6.63 -14.70 22.88
N VAL A 21 7.61 -13.97 22.34
CA VAL A 21 8.16 -14.24 20.99
C VAL A 21 8.80 -15.63 20.93
N GLN A 22 9.65 -15.98 21.90
CA GLN A 22 10.33 -17.28 21.95
C GLN A 22 9.36 -18.45 22.08
N GLU A 23 8.25 -18.26 22.80
CA GLU A 23 7.21 -19.26 22.98
C GLU A 23 6.18 -19.28 21.84
N GLY A 24 6.29 -18.40 20.83
CA GLY A 24 5.38 -18.34 19.69
C GLY A 24 3.95 -17.90 20.04
N GLN A 25 3.78 -17.11 21.11
CA GLN A 25 2.47 -16.81 21.69
C GLN A 25 1.85 -15.48 21.22
N LEU A 26 2.45 -14.81 20.23
CA LEU A 26 1.98 -13.50 19.76
C LEU A 26 0.51 -13.50 19.31
N ALA A 27 0.03 -14.60 18.72
CA ALA A 27 -1.35 -14.71 18.25
C ALA A 27 -2.42 -14.63 19.36
N ARG A 28 -2.02 -14.75 20.64
CA ARG A 28 -2.94 -14.60 21.79
C ARG A 28 -3.29 -13.14 22.09
N PHE A 29 -2.49 -12.20 21.60
CA PHE A 29 -2.65 -10.78 21.91
C PHE A 29 -3.34 -10.04 20.77
N PRO A 30 -4.19 -9.04 21.08
CA PRO A 30 -4.72 -8.14 20.06
C PRO A 30 -3.61 -7.42 19.31
N GLU A 31 -3.77 -7.20 18.01
CA GLU A 31 -2.72 -6.60 17.17
C GLU A 31 -2.32 -5.21 17.65
N GLY A 32 -3.27 -4.42 18.18
CA GLY A 32 -3.02 -3.09 18.73
C GLY A 32 -2.05 -3.09 19.93
N VAL A 33 -2.08 -4.15 20.76
CA VAL A 33 -1.15 -4.33 21.89
C VAL A 33 0.27 -4.55 21.38
N ILE A 34 0.42 -5.44 20.40
CA ILE A 34 1.71 -5.74 19.77
C ILE A 34 2.26 -4.51 19.04
N VAL A 35 1.41 -3.76 18.34
CA VAL A 35 1.77 -2.47 17.72
C VAL A 35 2.28 -1.48 18.77
N SER A 36 1.65 -1.42 19.95
CA SER A 36 2.12 -0.59 21.04
C SER A 36 3.53 -0.99 21.49
N ALA A 37 3.79 -2.29 21.66
CA ALA A 37 5.11 -2.80 22.04
C ALA A 37 6.19 -2.49 20.98
N ILE A 38 5.87 -2.63 19.69
CA ILE A 38 6.79 -2.25 18.60
C ILE A 38 7.14 -0.77 18.68
N ARG A 39 6.12 0.11 18.75
CA ARG A 39 6.31 1.56 18.76
C ARG A 39 7.12 2.05 19.95
N THR A 40 6.97 1.38 21.10
CA THR A 40 7.71 1.69 22.33
C THR A 40 9.18 1.25 22.27
N ASN A 41 9.50 0.11 21.64
CA ASN A 41 10.83 -0.50 21.74
C ASN A 41 11.72 -0.35 20.47
N TYR A 42 11.15 -0.08 19.29
CA TYR A 42 11.88 -0.09 18.01
C TYR A 42 13.09 0.83 17.94
N ARG A 43 13.11 1.94 18.68
CA ARG A 43 14.25 2.88 18.72
C ARG A 43 14.87 3.01 20.10
N ARG A 44 14.57 2.09 21.01
CA ARG A 44 15.01 2.18 22.39
C ARG A 44 16.45 1.69 22.53
N GLU A 45 17.33 2.58 22.97
CA GLU A 45 18.73 2.26 23.23
C GLU A 45 18.87 1.22 24.36
N GLY A 46 19.91 0.39 24.27
CA GLY A 46 20.20 -0.65 25.27
C GLY A 46 19.27 -1.87 25.23
N ILE A 47 18.37 -1.96 24.25
CA ILE A 47 17.48 -3.12 24.07
C ILE A 47 17.92 -3.95 22.86
N GLU A 48 18.02 -5.26 23.08
CA GLU A 48 18.29 -6.26 22.05
C GLU A 48 17.12 -6.33 21.06
N GLN A 49 17.41 -6.13 19.77
CA GLN A 49 16.38 -5.82 18.76
C GLN A 49 15.74 -7.05 18.10
N ASN A 50 16.19 -8.28 18.36
CA ASN A 50 15.65 -9.43 17.62
C ASN A 50 14.18 -9.68 17.97
N PHE A 51 13.78 -9.58 19.25
CA PHE A 51 12.36 -9.75 19.58
C PHE A 51 11.49 -8.67 18.91
N VAL A 52 11.97 -7.42 18.81
CA VAL A 52 11.23 -6.33 18.14
C VAL A 52 11.07 -6.64 16.65
N ARG A 53 12.12 -7.17 16.00
CA ARG A 53 12.04 -7.64 14.62
C ARG A 53 10.96 -8.71 14.45
N GLU A 54 10.87 -9.67 15.36
CA GLU A 54 9.83 -10.72 15.30
C GLU A 54 8.41 -10.16 15.50
N LEU A 55 8.23 -9.18 16.40
CA LEU A 55 6.95 -8.48 16.53
C LEU A 55 6.56 -7.79 15.21
N ILE A 56 7.52 -7.13 14.55
CA ILE A 56 7.31 -6.46 13.26
C ILE A 56 6.93 -7.47 12.18
N VAL A 57 7.64 -8.60 12.08
CA VAL A 57 7.33 -9.67 11.11
C VAL A 57 5.91 -10.18 11.33
N PHE A 58 5.55 -10.49 12.58
CA PHE A 58 4.20 -10.94 12.91
C PHE A 58 3.12 -9.94 12.47
N ILE A 59 3.28 -8.66 12.81
CA ILE A 59 2.31 -7.63 12.42
C ILE A 59 2.29 -7.42 10.90
N SER A 60 3.45 -7.47 10.24
CA SER A 60 3.58 -7.39 8.79
C SER A 60 2.78 -8.50 8.09
N ASP A 61 2.92 -9.74 8.55
CA ASP A 61 2.20 -10.89 7.98
C ASP A 61 0.69 -10.77 8.18
N ARG A 62 0.26 -10.29 9.35
CA ARG A 62 -1.16 -10.01 9.63
C ARG A 62 -1.70 -8.92 8.71
N MET A 63 -0.95 -7.85 8.48
CA MET A 63 -1.35 -6.80 7.53
C MET A 63 -1.52 -7.37 6.11
N LEU A 64 -0.53 -8.11 5.61
CA LEU A 64 -0.58 -8.71 4.27
C LEU A 64 -1.76 -9.67 4.13
N SER A 65 -2.02 -10.50 5.13
CA SER A 65 -3.17 -11.41 5.13
C SER A 65 -4.50 -10.68 5.01
N ILE A 66 -4.67 -9.56 5.71
CA ILE A 66 -5.91 -8.77 5.65
C ILE A 66 -6.02 -8.07 4.30
N LEU A 67 -4.94 -7.43 3.84
CA LEU A 67 -4.93 -6.68 2.58
C LEU A 67 -5.25 -7.55 1.37
N ARG A 68 -4.75 -8.79 1.33
CA ARG A 68 -5.08 -9.76 0.27
C ARG A 68 -6.56 -10.17 0.25
N GLY A 69 -7.24 -10.09 1.39
CA GLY A 69 -8.69 -10.34 1.47
C GLY A 69 -9.54 -9.12 1.10
N GLU A 70 -9.04 -7.91 1.34
CA GLU A 70 -9.77 -6.65 1.09
C GLU A 70 -9.58 -6.12 -0.33
N ILE A 71 -8.44 -6.38 -0.97
CA ILE A 71 -8.14 -5.92 -2.33
C ILE A 71 -8.55 -6.99 -3.35
N SER A 72 -9.47 -6.63 -4.25
CA SER A 72 -9.97 -7.52 -5.30
C SER A 72 -8.88 -7.88 -6.30
N ALA A 73 -8.49 -9.15 -6.34
CA ALA A 73 -7.55 -9.67 -7.33
C ALA A 73 -8.06 -9.62 -8.78
N LYS A 74 -9.37 -9.40 -8.99
CA LYS A 74 -9.95 -9.35 -10.34
C LYS A 74 -9.96 -7.95 -10.94
N THR A 75 -9.81 -6.93 -10.10
CA THR A 75 -10.02 -5.53 -10.50
C THR A 75 -8.72 -4.86 -10.96
N PHE A 76 -7.58 -5.31 -10.45
CA PHE A 76 -6.28 -4.70 -10.69
C PHE A 76 -5.35 -5.67 -11.44
N PRO A 77 -4.41 -5.16 -12.26
CA PRO A 77 -3.32 -5.96 -12.84
C PRO A 77 -2.57 -6.78 -11.79
N ASP A 78 -1.96 -7.88 -12.23
CA ASP A 78 -1.15 -8.79 -11.39
C ASP A 78 -1.86 -9.23 -10.10
N GLY A 79 -3.19 -9.38 -10.16
CA GLY A 79 -3.99 -9.78 -9.00
C GLY A 79 -4.03 -8.72 -7.89
N GLY A 80 -3.71 -7.46 -8.19
CA GLY A 80 -3.62 -6.39 -7.20
C GLY A 80 -2.39 -6.49 -6.28
N ARG A 81 -1.39 -7.30 -6.63
CA ARG A 81 -0.19 -7.51 -5.83
C ARG A 81 0.53 -6.21 -5.52
N ASP A 82 0.80 -5.39 -6.53
CA ASP A 82 1.49 -4.10 -6.37
C ASP A 82 0.72 -3.15 -5.45
N LEU A 83 -0.60 -3.17 -5.53
CA LEU A 83 -1.45 -2.35 -4.67
C LEU A 83 -1.40 -2.82 -3.21
N VAL A 84 -1.42 -4.13 -2.98
CA VAL A 84 -1.23 -4.74 -1.65
C VAL A 84 0.13 -4.35 -1.07
N GLU A 85 1.21 -4.50 -1.85
CA GLU A 85 2.57 -4.17 -1.44
C GLU A 85 2.71 -2.65 -1.14
N ALA A 86 2.11 -1.79 -1.96
CA ALA A 86 2.12 -0.35 -1.74
C ALA A 86 1.39 0.08 -0.45
N VAL A 87 0.25 -0.56 -0.14
CA VAL A 87 -0.48 -0.28 1.11
C VAL A 87 0.31 -0.80 2.30
N HIS A 88 0.86 -2.01 2.20
CA HIS A 88 1.67 -2.62 3.25
C HIS A 88 2.91 -1.78 3.60
N ASP A 89 3.67 -1.34 2.60
CA ASP A 89 4.85 -0.48 2.79
C ASP A 89 4.47 0.85 3.47
N ALA A 90 3.39 1.50 3.04
CA ALA A 90 2.91 2.73 3.67
C ALA A 90 2.55 2.51 5.16
N MET A 91 1.86 1.42 5.47
CA MET A 91 1.45 1.10 6.84
C MET A 91 2.62 0.67 7.72
N LEU A 92 3.60 -0.05 7.18
CA LEU A 92 4.82 -0.43 7.89
C LEU A 92 5.67 0.81 8.22
N LYS A 93 5.80 1.75 7.27
CA LYS A 93 6.46 3.04 7.52
C LYS A 93 5.74 3.85 8.60
N ALA A 94 4.41 3.88 8.58
CA ALA A 94 3.62 4.56 9.61
C ALA A 94 3.75 3.89 10.98
N LEU A 95 3.76 2.56 11.05
CA LEU A 95 3.98 1.79 12.27
C LEU A 95 5.29 2.19 12.96
N LEU A 96 6.38 2.28 12.18
CA LEU A 96 7.73 2.60 12.67
C LEU A 96 7.97 4.11 12.87
N SER A 97 6.97 4.94 12.57
CA SER A 97 7.01 6.38 12.78
C SER A 97 6.27 6.76 14.08
N PRO A 98 6.94 7.43 15.03
CA PRO A 98 6.34 7.76 16.32
C PRO A 98 5.18 8.75 16.20
N THR A 99 5.16 9.58 15.15
CA THR A 99 4.19 10.67 14.97
C THR A 99 3.16 10.40 13.89
N ALA A 100 3.28 9.30 13.14
CA ALA A 100 2.34 9.00 12.07
C ALA A 100 0.94 8.68 12.63
N ALA A 101 -0.08 9.38 12.12
CA ALA A 101 -1.47 9.18 12.50
C ALA A 101 -1.94 7.74 12.25
N ASP A 102 -1.57 7.15 11.12
CA ASP A 102 -1.86 5.75 10.81
C ASP A 102 -1.20 4.79 11.80
N GLY A 103 -0.02 5.13 12.32
CA GLY A 103 0.66 4.32 13.32
C GLY A 103 -0.08 4.31 14.66
N GLU A 104 -0.64 5.45 15.08
CA GLU A 104 -1.54 5.52 16.24
C GLU A 104 -2.91 4.87 15.94
N GLY A 105 -3.40 4.99 14.70
CA GLY A 105 -4.58 4.29 14.22
C GLY A 105 -4.42 2.77 14.32
N LEU A 106 -3.28 2.22 13.90
CA LEU A 106 -2.97 0.79 14.02
C LEU A 106 -3.00 0.31 15.47
N ARG A 107 -2.53 1.13 16.41
CA ARG A 107 -2.57 0.82 17.84
C ARG A 107 -4.00 0.73 18.37
N LYS A 108 -4.89 1.63 17.94
CA LYS A 108 -6.26 1.75 18.48
C LYS A 108 -7.30 0.91 17.72
N TRP A 109 -7.20 0.89 16.39
CA TRP A 109 -8.23 0.38 15.48
C TRP A 109 -7.61 -0.36 14.30
N PHE A 110 -6.68 -1.29 14.59
CA PHE A 110 -5.83 -2.00 13.63
C PHE A 110 -6.50 -2.30 12.27
N LYS A 111 -7.57 -3.08 12.27
CA LYS A 111 -8.28 -3.50 11.05
C LYS A 111 -8.91 -2.33 10.30
N SER A 112 -9.61 -1.43 11.02
CA SER A 112 -10.28 -0.29 10.41
C SER A 112 -9.28 0.70 9.79
N THR A 113 -8.17 0.97 10.47
CA THR A 113 -7.11 1.83 9.94
C THR A 113 -6.49 1.23 8.69
N LEU A 114 -6.16 -0.07 8.71
CA LEU A 114 -5.61 -0.78 7.56
C LEU A 114 -6.57 -0.77 6.36
N ARG A 115 -7.85 -1.05 6.60
CA ARG A 115 -8.89 -1.04 5.56
C ARG A 115 -9.10 0.34 4.96
N ASN A 116 -9.14 1.39 5.79
CA ASN A 116 -9.27 2.77 5.30
C ASN A 116 -8.10 3.16 4.41
N ARG A 117 -6.86 2.82 4.80
CA ARG A 117 -5.68 3.06 3.96
C ARG A 117 -5.75 2.27 2.64
N ALA A 118 -6.20 1.02 2.68
CA ALA A 118 -6.41 0.22 1.47
C ALA A 118 -7.43 0.88 0.52
N ILE A 119 -8.56 1.37 1.06
CA ILE A 119 -9.59 2.09 0.29
C ILE A 119 -9.01 3.35 -0.37
N ASP A 120 -8.20 4.12 0.34
CA ASP A 120 -7.56 5.32 -0.20
C ASP A 120 -6.65 4.99 -1.39
N HIS A 121 -5.84 3.94 -1.27
CA HIS A 121 -4.96 3.47 -2.35
C HIS A 121 -5.77 2.93 -3.54
N VAL A 122 -6.81 2.12 -3.29
CA VAL A 122 -7.74 1.64 -4.32
C VAL A 122 -8.37 2.79 -5.09
N ARG A 123 -8.87 3.82 -4.40
CA ARG A 123 -9.46 5.01 -5.04
C ARG A 123 -8.45 5.74 -5.91
N LYS A 124 -7.23 5.92 -5.40
CA LYS A 124 -6.14 6.56 -6.14
C LYS A 124 -5.80 5.77 -7.41
N GLU A 125 -5.74 4.45 -7.31
CA GLU A 125 -5.37 3.59 -8.43
C GLU A 125 -6.46 3.51 -9.50
N LEU A 126 -7.72 3.36 -9.09
CA LEU A 126 -8.86 3.44 -10.01
C LEU A 126 -8.91 4.78 -10.75
N LYS A 127 -8.54 5.89 -10.08
CA LYS A 127 -8.46 7.20 -10.72
C LYS A 127 -7.36 7.25 -11.79
N LYS A 128 -6.18 6.67 -11.52
CA LYS A 128 -5.09 6.59 -12.51
C LYS A 128 -5.49 5.76 -13.73
N MET A 129 -6.09 4.59 -13.52
CA MET A 129 -6.54 3.72 -14.61
C MET A 129 -7.57 4.42 -15.51
N LYS A 130 -8.46 5.22 -14.92
CA LYS A 130 -9.43 6.04 -15.67
C LYS A 130 -8.84 7.25 -16.39
N LEU A 131 -7.63 7.69 -16.02
CA LEU A 131 -6.90 8.78 -16.70
C LEU A 131 -6.00 8.26 -17.82
N MET A 132 -5.68 6.96 -17.84
CA MET A 132 -4.91 6.30 -18.89
C MET A 132 -5.66 5.85 -20.17
N PRO A 133 -7.00 5.92 -20.34
CA PRO A 133 -7.67 5.34 -21.50
C PRO A 133 -7.78 6.30 -22.70
N ASP A 134 -6.73 7.04 -23.05
CA ASP A 134 -6.71 7.82 -24.32
C ASP A 134 -5.31 8.30 -24.77
N MET A 135 -4.27 7.48 -24.63
CA MET A 135 -3.15 7.60 -25.58
C MET A 135 -3.53 6.83 -26.84
N VAL A 136 -4.37 7.47 -27.66
CA VAL A 136 -4.58 7.07 -29.05
C VAL A 136 -3.20 7.13 -29.71
N ASP A 137 -2.69 5.99 -30.17
CA ASP A 137 -1.71 6.01 -31.25
C ASP A 137 -2.41 6.70 -32.42
N ASP A 138 -2.09 7.97 -32.69
CA ASP A 138 -2.45 8.60 -33.95
C ASP A 138 -1.50 8.04 -35.02
N PRO A 139 -1.94 7.14 -35.92
CA PRO A 139 -1.10 6.64 -36.99
C PRO A 139 -1.31 7.45 -38.28
N GLY A 140 -2.02 8.59 -38.24
CA GLY A 140 -2.62 9.18 -39.44
C GLY A 140 -2.51 10.70 -39.52
N GLY A 141 -1.28 11.22 -39.61
CA GLY A 141 -1.08 12.68 -39.66
C GLY A 141 0.16 13.19 -40.38
N MET A 142 0.78 12.43 -41.30
CA MET A 142 1.70 13.02 -42.28
C MET A 142 1.13 12.89 -43.69
N VAL A 143 0.29 13.85 -44.06
CA VAL A 143 0.09 14.20 -45.46
C VAL A 143 1.37 14.86 -45.95
N ASP A 144 2.09 14.16 -46.82
CA ASP A 144 3.22 14.69 -47.57
C ASP A 144 2.73 15.83 -48.50
N PRO A 145 3.22 17.08 -48.39
CA PRO A 145 2.71 18.21 -49.18
C PRO A 145 3.23 18.23 -50.63
N ARG A 146 3.59 17.08 -51.23
CA ARG A 146 4.18 17.02 -52.58
C ARG A 146 3.45 16.09 -53.56
N THR A 147 2.15 16.30 -53.75
CA THR A 147 1.54 15.91 -55.03
C THR A 147 0.92 17.12 -55.69
N GLU A 148 1.73 17.74 -56.55
CA GLU A 148 1.32 18.65 -57.60
C GLU A 148 0.18 18.02 -58.42
N ASN A 149 -0.86 18.79 -58.69
CA ASN A 149 -1.62 18.66 -59.93
C ASN A 149 -2.10 20.04 -60.34
N PHE A 150 -1.28 20.64 -61.21
CA PHE A 150 -1.65 21.74 -62.07
C PHE A 150 -2.89 21.36 -62.88
N SER A 151 -3.92 22.19 -62.84
CA SER A 151 -4.91 22.30 -63.93
C SER A 151 -5.51 23.71 -63.84
N GLU A 152 -4.68 24.69 -64.19
CA GLU A 152 -5.10 26.06 -64.44
C GLU A 152 -5.14 26.24 -65.97
N ALA A 153 -6.35 26.51 -66.46
CA ALA A 153 -6.72 27.23 -67.68
C ALA A 153 -5.74 27.32 -68.87
N GLU A 154 -6.09 26.68 -69.99
CA GLU A 154 -5.84 27.20 -71.35
C GLU A 154 -7.21 27.58 -71.94
N GLN A 155 -7.65 28.84 -71.83
CA GLN A 155 -7.51 29.90 -72.84
C GLN A 155 -7.91 29.49 -74.26
N GLU A 156 -9.20 29.72 -74.55
CA GLU A 156 -9.71 29.93 -75.90
C GLU A 156 -9.12 31.22 -76.49
N ALA A 157 -8.34 31.10 -77.56
CA ALA A 157 -8.16 32.14 -78.56
C ALA A 157 -7.67 31.50 -79.87
N GLY A 158 -8.50 31.47 -80.92
CA GLY A 158 -8.01 31.22 -82.28
C GLY A 158 -9.03 30.81 -83.34
N PHE A 159 -9.59 31.81 -84.02
CA PHE A 159 -9.93 31.86 -85.46
C PHE A 159 -10.92 30.85 -86.08
N SER A 160 -12.08 31.35 -86.51
CA SER A 160 -12.40 31.47 -87.93
C SER A 160 -13.37 32.63 -88.21
#